data_AF-A0A933FGW2-F1
#
_entry.id   AF-A0A933FGW2-F1
#
_cell.length_a   1.000
_cell.length_b   1.000
_cell.length_c   1.000
_cell.angle_alpha   90.00
_cell.angle_beta   90.00
_cell.angle_gamma   90.00
#
_symmetry.space_group_name_H-M   'P 1'
#
loop_
_entity.id
_entity.type
_entity.pdbx_description
1 polymer ?
#
loop_
_entity_poly.entity_id
_entity_poly.type
_entity_poly.pdbx_seq_one_letter_code
_entity_poly.pdbx_strand_id
1 'polypeptide(L)'
;MSASHSMKEAGSEVLKVRGLARIPARIFAAWGAIVAAKGLWDVLGFGEPEANLYAPAPWTFVTREQWLRYGFFELAYGASCLALAWLLWRYSRFLPEKIVRPRREPAFDLFA
;
A
#
# COMPACT_ATOMS: atom_id res chain seq x y z
N MET A 1 -4.66 -42.61 -38.81
CA MET A 1 -3.54 -41.64 -38.76
C MET A 1 -4.14 -40.26 -38.89
N SER A 2 -3.87 -39.22 -38.10
CA SER A 2 -3.04 -39.00 -36.92
C SER A 2 -3.51 -37.63 -36.42
N ALA A 3 -4.06 -37.55 -35.20
CA ALA A 3 -4.16 -36.32 -34.42
C ALA A 3 -4.52 -36.62 -32.95
N SER A 4 -4.02 -37.72 -32.40
CA SER A 4 -3.96 -37.92 -30.94
C SER A 4 -2.55 -37.54 -30.45
N HIS A 5 -2.06 -36.39 -30.90
CA HIS A 5 -0.77 -35.87 -30.46
C HIS A 5 -0.98 -35.11 -29.15
N SER A 6 -0.80 -35.84 -28.05
CA SER A 6 -0.21 -35.34 -26.81
C SER A 6 -0.76 -33.97 -26.36
N MET A 7 -1.90 -34.00 -25.66
CA MET A 7 -2.05 -33.08 -24.53
C MET A 7 -0.96 -33.44 -23.53
N LYS A 8 0.26 -32.92 -23.75
CA LYS A 8 1.27 -32.82 -22.70
C LYS A 8 0.54 -32.32 -21.46
N GLU A 9 0.69 -33.03 -20.36
CA GLU A 9 0.21 -32.60 -19.05
C GLU A 9 0.64 -31.16 -18.83
N ALA A 10 -0.26 -30.21 -19.14
CA ALA A 10 -0.03 -28.81 -18.86
C ALA A 10 -0.07 -28.74 -17.34
N GLY A 11 1.12 -28.74 -16.72
CA GLY A 11 1.24 -28.75 -15.26
C GLY A 11 0.30 -27.72 -14.67
N SER A 12 -0.52 -28.11 -13.70
CA SER A 12 -1.40 -27.17 -13.02
C SER A 12 -0.59 -26.25 -12.12
N GLU A 13 -0.92 -24.96 -12.07
CA GLU A 13 -0.32 -24.00 -11.15
C GLU A 13 -1.35 -23.50 -10.13
N VAL A 14 -0.86 -23.18 -8.92
CA VAL A 14 -1.69 -22.72 -7.80
C VAL A 14 -1.38 -21.25 -7.51
N LEU A 15 -2.37 -20.37 -7.72
CA LEU A 15 -2.25 -18.95 -7.46
C LEU A 15 -2.87 -18.56 -6.12
N LYS A 16 -2.12 -17.86 -5.27
CA LYS A 16 -2.61 -17.30 -4.00
C LYS A 16 -3.30 -15.94 -4.20
N VAL A 17 -4.56 -15.97 -4.64
CA VAL A 17 -5.31 -14.76 -5.03
C VAL A 17 -5.60 -13.85 -3.84
N ARG A 18 -6.02 -14.40 -2.70
CA ARG A 18 -6.29 -13.61 -1.50
C ARG A 18 -5.06 -12.84 -0.98
N GLY A 19 -3.87 -13.40 -1.20
CA GLY A 19 -2.59 -12.76 -0.85
C GLY A 19 -2.41 -11.40 -1.53
N LEU A 20 -2.90 -11.25 -2.76
CA LEU A 20 -2.80 -10.02 -3.55
C LEU A 20 -3.51 -8.83 -2.89
N ALA A 21 -4.60 -9.07 -2.15
CA ALA A 21 -5.28 -8.02 -1.40
C ALA A 21 -4.74 -7.87 0.03
N ARG A 22 -4.37 -8.98 0.69
CA ARG A 22 -3.90 -8.97 2.07
C ARG A 22 -2.53 -8.31 2.25
N ILE A 23 -1.61 -8.51 1.31
CA ILE A 23 -0.26 -7.94 1.42
C ILE A 23 -0.32 -6.41 1.32
N PRO A 24 -0.93 -5.81 0.28
CA PRO A 24 -1.06 -4.36 0.21
C PRO A 24 -1.88 -3.80 1.37
N ALA A 25 -2.94 -4.48 1.82
CA ALA A 25 -3.69 -4.05 3.00
C ALA A 25 -2.79 -3.90 4.24
N ARG A 26 -1.88 -4.84 4.49
CA ARG A 26 -0.93 -4.75 5.61
C ARG A 26 0.08 -3.62 5.43
N ILE A 27 0.58 -3.41 4.22
CA ILE A 27 1.52 -2.32 3.91
C ILE A 27 0.84 -0.97 4.15
N PHE A 28 -0.35 -0.76 3.59
CA PHE A 28 -1.12 0.47 3.79
C PHE A 28 -1.54 0.67 5.25
N ALA A 29 -1.87 -0.40 5.97
CA ALA A 29 -2.20 -0.31 7.39
C ALA A 29 -1.00 0.15 8.22
N ALA A 30 0.15 -0.49 8.04
CA ALA A 30 1.37 -0.16 8.78
C ALA A 30 1.85 1.27 8.45
N TRP A 31 1.95 1.60 7.16
CA TRP A 31 2.39 2.92 6.72
C TRP A 31 1.40 4.01 7.09
N GLY A 32 0.11 3.79 6.82
CA GLY A 32 -0.95 4.73 7.16
C GLY A 32 -1.04 5.00 8.65
N ALA A 33 -0.83 3.99 9.51
CA ALA A 33 -0.81 4.17 10.96
C ALA A 33 0.36 5.05 11.41
N ILE A 34 1.57 4.81 10.88
CA ILE A 34 2.76 5.61 11.21
C ILE A 34 2.54 7.07 10.81
N VAL A 35 2.12 7.31 9.56
CA VAL A 35 1.96 8.68 9.04
C VAL A 35 0.78 9.40 9.72
N ALA A 36 -0.35 8.72 9.97
CA ALA A 36 -1.47 9.30 10.68
C ALA A 36 -1.11 9.65 12.13
N ALA A 37 -0.38 8.78 12.84
CA ALA A 37 0.06 9.05 14.20
C ALA A 37 1.02 10.25 14.26
N LYS A 38 1.95 10.34 13.30
CA LYS A 38 2.87 11.47 13.17
C LYS A 38 2.14 12.77 12.83
N GLY A 39 1.25 12.75 11.83
CA GLY A 39 0.45 13.93 11.50
C GLY A 39 -0.44 14.39 12.66
N LEU A 40 -1.00 13.45 13.42
CA LEU A 40 -1.76 13.77 14.65
C LEU A 40 -0.86 14.40 15.71
N TRP A 41 0.35 13.88 15.92
CA TRP A 41 1.34 14.45 16.84
C TRP A 41 1.68 15.91 16.51
N ASP A 42 1.88 16.20 15.22
CA ASP A 42 2.16 17.55 14.73
C ASP A 42 0.96 18.50 14.89
N VAL A 43 -0.25 18.03 14.57
CA VAL A 43 -1.50 18.81 14.74
C VAL A 43 -1.80 19.12 16.20
N LEU A 44 -1.47 18.21 17.12
CA LEU A 44 -1.60 18.42 18.57
C LEU A 44 -0.53 19.38 19.13
N GLY A 45 0.40 19.85 18.30
CA GLY A 45 1.39 20.85 18.66
C GLY A 45 2.60 20.29 19.41
N PHE A 46 2.79 18.97 19.41
CA PHE A 46 3.96 18.34 20.04
C PHE A 46 5.18 18.28 19.11
N GLY A 47 4.98 18.36 17.79
CA GLY A 47 6.05 18.33 16.81
C GLY A 47 6.46 19.72 16.33
N GLU A 48 7.69 19.81 15.82
CA GLU A 48 8.21 20.99 15.12
C GLU A 48 9.08 20.56 13.93
N PRO A 49 9.18 21.39 12.87
CA PRO A 49 10.03 21.08 11.73
C PRO A 49 11.50 21.17 12.11
N GLU A 50 12.30 20.20 11.65
CA GLU A 50 13.74 20.11 11.94
C GLU A 50 14.49 21.40 11.60
N ALA A 51 14.09 22.10 10.53
CA ALA A 51 14.67 23.39 10.16
C ALA A 51 14.62 24.41 11.31
N ASN A 52 13.55 24.42 12.11
CA ASN A 52 13.40 25.36 13.23
C ASN A 52 14.35 25.06 14.40
N LEU A 53 14.92 23.85 14.50
CA LEU A 53 15.96 23.52 15.50
C LEU A 53 17.23 24.35 15.30
N TYR A 54 17.47 24.80 14.07
CA TYR A 54 18.63 25.61 13.69
C TYR A 54 18.26 27.09 13.50
N ALA A 55 17.02 27.47 13.83
CA ALA A 55 16.57 28.85 13.65
C ALA A 55 17.07 29.76 14.79
N PRO A 56 17.38 31.04 14.50
CA PRO A 56 17.78 32.02 15.53
C PRO A 56 16.68 32.27 16.56
N ALA A 57 15.42 32.08 16.17
CA ALA A 57 14.26 32.16 17.04
C ALA A 57 13.21 31.10 16.64
N PRO A 58 12.37 30.62 17.57
CA PRO A 58 11.35 29.63 17.29
C PRO A 58 10.43 30.04 16.14
N TRP A 59 10.14 29.12 15.23
CA TRP A 59 9.17 29.31 14.13
C TRP A 59 9.56 30.38 13.08
N THR A 60 10.85 30.67 12.95
CA THR A 60 11.36 31.69 12.00
C THR A 60 11.41 31.18 10.56
N PHE A 61 11.79 29.92 10.31
CA PHE A 61 11.88 29.38 8.96
C PHE A 61 10.55 28.80 8.49
N VAL A 62 9.96 27.93 9.29
CA VAL A 62 8.63 27.38 9.05
C VAL A 62 7.73 27.86 10.17
N THR A 63 6.68 28.58 9.81
CA THR A 63 5.70 29.10 10.76
C THR A 63 4.84 27.98 11.33
N ARG A 64 4.23 28.21 12.50
CA ARG A 64 3.27 27.25 13.09
C ARG A 64 2.12 26.93 12.15
N GLU A 65 1.62 27.91 11.42
CA GLU A 65 0.51 27.70 10.48
C GLU A 65 0.92 26.79 9.32
N GLN A 66 2.11 27.00 8.75
CA GLN A 66 2.64 26.13 7.70
C GLN A 66 2.85 24.70 8.22
N TRP A 67 3.36 24.56 9.45
CA TRP A 67 3.54 23.25 10.08
C TRP A 67 2.22 22.53 10.34
N LEU A 68 1.20 23.24 10.83
CA LEU A 68 -0.13 22.67 11.03
C LEU A 68 -0.76 22.20 9.71
N ARG A 69 -0.63 22.98 8.63
CA ARG A 69 -1.09 22.56 7.29
C ARG A 69 -0.41 21.27 6.84
N TYR A 70 0.88 21.13 7.10
CA TYR A 70 1.63 19.92 6.81
C TYR A 70 1.17 18.73 7.68
N GLY A 71 1.01 18.93 8.99
CA GLY A 71 0.48 17.90 9.88
C GLY A 71 -0.92 17.42 9.49
N PHE A 72 -1.81 18.33 9.07
CA PHE A 72 -3.13 17.98 8.53
C PHE A 72 -3.04 17.19 7.22
N PHE A 73 -2.11 17.56 6.34
CA PHE A 73 -1.86 16.80 5.11
C PHE A 73 -1.42 15.36 5.42
N GLU A 74 -0.46 15.17 6.33
CA GLU A 74 -0.01 13.84 6.73
C GLU A 74 -1.12 13.04 7.41
N LEU A 75 -1.91 13.69 8.28
CA LEU A 75 -3.06 13.05 8.91
C LEU A 75 -4.08 12.56 7.88
N ALA A 76 -4.44 13.41 6.91
CA ALA A 76 -5.37 13.05 5.84
C ALA A 76 -4.82 11.94 4.92
N TYR A 77 -3.54 12.01 4.57
CA TYR A 77 -2.87 10.98 3.80
C TYR A 77 -2.84 9.64 4.55
N GLY A 78 -2.41 9.63 5.82
CA GLY A 78 -2.37 8.44 6.66
C GLY A 78 -3.76 7.83 6.85
N ALA A 79 -4.77 8.65 7.11
CA ALA A 79 -6.16 8.22 7.19
C ALA A 79 -6.66 7.59 5.88
N SER A 80 -6.28 8.15 4.72
CA SER A 80 -6.61 7.60 3.41
C SER A 80 -5.95 6.23 3.19
N CYS A 81 -4.69 6.05 3.59
CA CYS A 81 -4.02 4.75 3.57
C CYS A 81 -4.72 3.73 4.48
N LEU A 82 -5.13 4.13 5.68
CA LEU A 82 -5.88 3.26 6.60
C LEU A 82 -7.25 2.86 6.02
N ALA A 83 -7.96 3.79 5.39
CA ALA A 83 -9.21 3.52 4.70
C ALA A 83 -9.01 2.51 3.56
N LEU A 84 -7.96 2.69 2.74
CA LEU A 84 -7.62 1.75 1.67
C LEU A 84 -7.23 0.37 2.22
N ALA A 85 -6.47 0.32 3.31
CA ALA A 85 -6.12 -0.92 3.99
C ALA A 85 -7.37 -1.67 4.46
N TRP A 86 -8.32 -0.96 5.07
CA TRP A 86 -9.60 -1.52 5.50
C TRP A 86 -10.42 -2.05 4.32
N LEU A 87 -10.52 -1.28 3.23
CA LEU A 87 -11.23 -1.68 2.01
C LEU A 87 -10.62 -2.95 1.40
N LEU A 88 -9.29 -3.00 1.24
CA LEU A 88 -8.58 -4.16 0.70
C LEU A 88 -8.73 -5.38 1.61
N TRP A 89 -8.66 -5.19 2.93
CA TRP A 89 -8.86 -6.26 3.90
C TRP A 89 -10.29 -6.81 3.81
N ARG A 90 -11.29 -5.93 3.74
CA ARG A 90 -12.70 -6.30 3.60
C ARG A 90 -12.95 -7.03 2.28
N TYR A 91 -12.37 -6.54 1.19
CA TYR A 91 -12.44 -7.13 -0.14
C TYR A 91 -11.79 -8.52 -0.18
N SER A 92 -10.66 -8.70 0.50
CA SER A 92 -9.93 -9.98 0.54
C SER A 92 -10.78 -11.15 1.07
N ARG A 93 -11.82 -10.87 1.88
CA ARG A 93 -12.74 -11.89 2.41
C ARG A 93 -13.60 -12.53 1.33
N PHE A 94 -13.83 -11.83 0.21
CA PHE A 94 -14.59 -12.35 -0.94
C PHE A 94 -13.71 -13.14 -1.91
N LEU A 95 -12.38 -13.06 -1.80
CA LEU A 95 -11.45 -13.74 -2.69
C LEU A 95 -11.19 -15.18 -2.23
N PRO A 96 -11.06 -16.14 -3.17
CA PRO A 96 -10.59 -17.49 -2.85
C PRO A 96 -9.14 -17.46 -2.38
N GLU A 97 -8.79 -18.36 -1.45
CA GLU A 97 -7.40 -18.45 -0.94
C GLU A 97 -6.44 -18.88 -2.06
N LYS A 98 -6.87 -19.86 -2.87
CA LYS A 98 -6.10 -20.44 -3.97
C LYS A 98 -7.00 -20.64 -5.19
N ILE A 99 -6.46 -20.43 -6.38
CA ILE A 99 -7.06 -20.85 -7.65
C ILE A 99 -6.08 -21.80 -8.33
N VAL A 100 -6.56 -22.95 -8.79
CA VAL A 100 -5.79 -23.88 -9.62
C VAL A 100 -6.13 -23.60 -11.07
N ARG A 101 -5.12 -23.37 -11.91
CA ARG A 101 -5.33 -23.16 -13.35
C ARG A 101 -4.26 -23.89 -14.17
N PRO A 102 -4.52 -24.20 -15.46
CA PRO A 102 -3.49 -24.68 -16.36
C PRO A 102 -2.35 -23.66 -16.43
N ARG A 103 -1.09 -24.11 -16.34
CA ARG A 103 0.06 -23.23 -16.49
C ARG A 103 0.00 -22.55 -17.86
N ARG A 104 -0.01 -21.22 -17.84
CA ARG A 104 0.07 -20.39 -19.06
C ARG A 104 1.52 -20.00 -19.25
N GLU A 105 2.08 -20.23 -20.43
CA GLU A 105 3.41 -19.72 -20.73
C GLU A 105 3.39 -18.19 -20.75
N PRO A 106 4.44 -17.52 -20.22
CA PRO A 106 4.52 -16.07 -20.29
C PRO A 106 4.61 -15.65 -21.76
N ALA A 107 3.71 -14.79 -22.21
CA ALA A 107 3.79 -14.20 -23.54
C ALA A 107 4.91 -13.15 -23.54
N PHE A 108 6.14 -13.58 -23.84
CA PHE A 108 7.28 -12.68 -24.03
C PHE A 108 7.23 -11.95 -25.39
N ASP A 109 6.31 -12.36 -26.26
CA ASP A 109 6.09 -11.82 -27.61
C ASP A 109 5.65 -10.34 -27.62
N LEU A 110 5.34 -9.76 -26.45
CA LEU A 110 4.98 -8.33 -26.30
C LEU A 110 6.17 -7.38 -26.36
N PHE A 111 7.41 -7.89 -26.39
CA PHE A 111 8.66 -7.11 -26.39
C PHE A 111 9.55 -7.36 -27.62
N ALA A 112 9.03 -8.06 -28.63
CA ALA A 112 9.69 -8.29 -29.93
C ALA A 112 9.11 -7.33 -30.98
#